data_AF-G0PFW9-F1
#
_entry.id   AF-G0PFW9-F1
#
_cell.length_a   1.000
_cell.length_b   1.000
_cell.length_c   1.000
_cell.angle_alpha   90.00
_cell.angle_beta   90.00
_cell.angle_gamma   90.00
#
_symmetry.space_group_name_H-M   'P 1'
#
loop_
_entity.id
_entity.type
_entity.pdbx_description
1 polymer ?
#
loop_
_entity_poly.entity_id
_entity_poly.type
_entity_poly.pdbx_seq_one_letter_code
_entity_poly.pdbx_strand_id
1 'polypeptide(L)'
;MVQIPNTPTLVAEENVNHKRYKAQPQESFAIQQVVKPVPAPEPRFRGPAIKDKSESSRKDRLPVSGEYFENEKGDRFILRQKLGDGAMGHVFLSIFGGRTVAIKTEKYSTGMLPMEIKVLLSIKRNKGSHFCEIIDYGTIRREYNYMVISLLGKDLYRLRAEQPNRSFSLNTTTKIALETLEAIEELHAIGYLSRDVKPSNFAPGMREYGQHKTIYMFDFGLAKKYVDREHKKLKSRGEVGWRGTVRYGSLQAHKRLDLGRRDDIECWFYMLIEMYVGELPWRHMTDRALVGQAKLAVRNESRQVFFNRIPRQFETIMGMIDGYAFEVRPEYKQLKALIMEIRLENGIPDRCKWDWQIEESQHSELTETTSVMSDLAILAEQGITNYTDRAHERIDPLRNGSMSTPPIVNTSNIVEVTKMKGSITRGCSFSQKIKKKYILDFRKTGSASRRCLPVYRRKLCMLFDY
;
A
#
# COMPACT_ATOMS: atom_id res chain seq x y z
N MET A 1 9.28 33.87 14.01
CA MET A 1 8.78 33.93 15.40
C MET A 1 7.88 35.16 15.53
N VAL A 2 6.77 35.05 16.26
CA VAL A 2 6.05 36.16 16.91
C VAL A 2 5.60 35.64 18.28
N GLN A 3 5.64 36.50 19.32
CA GLN A 3 5.68 36.14 20.75
C GLN A 3 4.28 36.10 21.43
N ILE A 4 4.05 35.23 22.43
CA ILE A 4 4.07 35.41 23.91
C ILE A 4 3.08 36.48 24.45
N PRO A 5 2.29 36.16 25.50
CA PRO A 5 2.51 36.69 26.88
C PRO A 5 2.27 35.64 28.00
N ASN A 6 2.74 35.72 29.26
CA ASN A 6 3.81 36.51 29.92
C ASN A 6 4.09 36.00 31.38
N THR A 7 5.38 35.98 31.80
CA THR A 7 6.00 36.26 33.16
C THR A 7 5.42 35.69 34.49
N PRO A 8 6.08 35.80 35.69
CA PRO A 8 7.39 36.42 36.08
C PRO A 8 8.43 35.43 36.72
N THR A 9 9.75 35.55 36.52
CA THR A 9 10.79 36.46 37.09
C THR A 9 11.35 36.07 38.48
N LEU A 10 12.66 35.79 38.56
CA LEU A 10 13.61 36.31 39.58
C LEU A 10 15.09 36.10 39.14
N VAL A 11 16.03 36.81 39.76
CA VAL A 11 17.36 37.17 39.23
C VAL A 11 18.51 36.76 40.18
N ALA A 12 19.67 36.38 39.65
CA ALA A 12 20.99 36.56 40.27
C ALA A 12 22.13 36.48 39.22
N GLU A 13 23.21 37.24 39.42
CA GLU A 13 24.33 37.42 38.48
C GLU A 13 25.58 36.61 38.88
N GLU A 14 26.55 36.50 37.94
CA GLU A 14 28.00 36.78 38.11
C GLU A 14 28.99 35.82 37.37
N ASN A 15 29.61 36.39 36.33
CA ASN A 15 31.06 36.55 36.10
C ASN A 15 32.09 35.38 36.00
N VAL A 16 32.88 35.45 34.91
CA VAL A 16 34.36 35.27 34.83
C VAL A 16 34.90 33.81 34.92
N ASN A 17 35.66 33.23 33.96
CA ASN A 17 36.91 33.73 33.37
C ASN A 17 37.40 32.90 32.13
N HIS A 18 38.34 33.45 31.34
CA HIS A 18 39.04 32.72 30.26
C HIS A 18 40.26 31.93 30.77
N LYS A 19 40.55 30.75 30.18
CA LYS A 19 41.92 30.21 30.04
C LYS A 19 42.19 29.57 28.68
N ARG A 20 43.32 29.94 28.08
CA ARG A 20 43.93 29.34 26.86
C ARG A 20 44.43 27.92 27.14
N TYR A 21 44.50 27.08 26.10
CA TYR A 21 45.47 25.98 26.02
C TYR A 21 46.24 25.98 24.68
N LYS A 22 47.48 25.50 24.74
CA LYS A 22 48.49 25.51 23.65
C LYS A 22 48.36 24.31 22.72
N ALA A 23 49.04 24.36 21.57
CA ALA A 23 49.08 23.30 20.56
C ALA A 23 50.44 22.56 20.52
N GLN A 24 50.45 21.46 19.74
CA GLN A 24 51.59 20.60 19.30
C GLN A 24 52.12 19.53 20.29
N PRO A 25 52.73 18.43 19.79
CA PRO A 25 53.06 18.07 18.40
C PRO A 25 52.42 16.75 17.88
N GLN A 26 52.74 16.38 16.62
CA GLN A 26 52.40 15.10 16.00
C GLN A 26 53.46 14.02 16.34
N GLU A 27 53.03 12.78 16.56
CA GLU A 27 53.87 11.57 16.46
C GLU A 27 53.13 10.44 15.72
N SER A 28 53.89 9.47 15.20
CA SER A 28 53.49 8.57 14.12
C SER A 28 53.19 7.13 14.55
N PHE A 29 52.24 6.53 13.83
CA PHE A 29 51.91 5.10 13.69
C PHE A 29 52.73 4.04 14.44
N ALA A 30 52.03 3.29 15.31
CA ALA A 30 52.23 1.84 15.46
C ALA A 30 50.85 1.15 15.51
N ILE A 31 50.60 0.20 14.59
CA ILE A 31 49.33 -0.54 14.54
C ILE A 31 49.41 -1.69 15.54
N GLN A 32 48.83 -1.51 16.74
CA GLN A 32 48.46 -2.62 17.60
C GLN A 32 47.06 -3.11 17.20
N GLN A 33 46.93 -4.39 16.88
CA GLN A 33 45.63 -5.03 16.68
C GLN A 33 44.90 -5.15 18.03
N VAL A 34 44.11 -4.13 18.37
CA VAL A 34 43.16 -4.22 19.48
C VAL A 34 42.02 -5.15 19.05
N VAL A 35 42.12 -6.41 19.46
CA VAL A 35 40.99 -7.34 19.42
C VAL A 35 39.92 -6.78 20.35
N LYS A 36 38.90 -6.13 19.79
CA LYS A 36 37.75 -5.68 20.56
C LYS A 36 37.09 -6.93 21.17
N PRO A 37 36.85 -6.96 22.50
CA PRO A 37 36.08 -8.05 23.08
C PRO A 37 34.69 -8.08 22.43
N VAL A 38 34.23 -9.27 22.09
CA VAL A 38 32.87 -9.49 21.59
C VAL A 38 31.90 -8.93 22.64
N PRO A 39 30.97 -8.02 22.27
CA PRO A 39 30.01 -7.51 23.24
C PRO A 39 29.20 -8.67 23.80
N ALA A 40 29.00 -8.69 25.11
CA ALA A 40 28.16 -9.70 25.75
C ALA A 40 26.75 -9.66 25.11
N PRO A 41 26.11 -10.83 24.88
CA PRO A 41 24.77 -10.85 24.31
C PRO A 41 23.84 -10.01 25.17
N GLU A 42 23.05 -9.13 24.55
CA GLU A 42 22.14 -8.26 25.29
C GLU A 42 21.24 -9.08 26.23
N PRO A 43 20.94 -8.56 27.43
CA PRO A 43 20.09 -9.26 28.35
C PRO A 43 18.74 -9.52 27.67
N ARG A 44 18.39 -10.81 27.50
CA ARG A 44 17.07 -11.23 27.03
C ARG A 44 16.02 -10.38 27.75
N PHE A 45 15.32 -9.51 27.02
CA PHE A 45 14.35 -8.59 27.58
C PHE A 45 13.20 -9.38 28.23
N ARG A 46 13.40 -9.75 29.50
CA ARG A 46 12.34 -10.08 30.43
C ARG A 46 11.67 -8.75 30.76
N GLY A 47 10.80 -8.29 29.85
CA GLY A 47 9.76 -7.33 30.20
C GLY A 47 9.13 -7.81 31.52
N PRO A 48 8.88 -6.91 32.48
CA PRO A 48 8.61 -7.29 33.85
C PRO A 48 7.48 -8.31 33.90
N ALA A 49 7.73 -9.47 34.52
CA ALA A 49 6.68 -10.39 34.87
C ALA A 49 5.67 -9.60 35.69
N ILE A 50 4.49 -9.33 35.12
CA ILE A 50 3.58 -8.33 35.66
C ILE A 50 2.99 -8.90 36.95
N LYS A 51 3.62 -8.59 38.09
CA LYS A 51 3.17 -8.97 39.43
C LYS A 51 1.67 -8.71 39.53
N ASP A 52 0.93 -9.71 40.00
CA ASP A 52 -0.53 -9.69 39.97
C ASP A 52 -1.11 -8.56 40.83
N LYS A 53 -1.36 -7.44 40.16
CA LYS A 53 -2.36 -6.47 40.56
C LYS A 53 -3.71 -7.01 40.10
N SER A 54 -4.69 -6.95 40.98
CA SER A 54 -6.04 -7.51 40.83
C SER A 54 -6.60 -7.41 39.41
N GLU A 55 -7.18 -8.50 38.91
CA GLU A 55 -7.68 -8.63 37.52
C GLU A 55 -8.59 -7.47 37.07
N SER A 56 -9.33 -6.89 38.03
CA SER A 56 -10.15 -5.68 37.87
C SER A 56 -9.41 -4.54 37.14
N SER A 57 -8.12 -4.32 37.40
CA SER A 57 -7.38 -3.16 36.86
C SER A 57 -6.67 -3.40 35.52
N ARG A 58 -6.78 -4.59 34.90
CA ARG A 58 -6.11 -4.91 33.61
C ARG A 58 -7.07 -5.00 32.41
N LYS A 59 -8.38 -5.11 32.65
CA LYS A 59 -9.39 -5.20 31.58
C LYS A 59 -9.27 -4.03 30.59
N ASP A 60 -9.37 -4.32 29.30
CA ASP A 60 -9.32 -3.33 28.22
C ASP A 60 -8.01 -2.51 28.13
N ARG A 61 -6.90 -3.01 28.70
CA ARG A 61 -5.54 -2.49 28.49
C ARG A 61 -5.07 -2.78 27.06
N LEU A 62 -4.71 -1.75 26.30
CA LEU A 62 -4.01 -1.93 25.03
C LEU A 62 -2.50 -2.10 25.29
N PRO A 63 -1.80 -2.93 24.49
CA PRO A 63 -0.37 -3.12 24.65
C PRO A 63 0.42 -1.94 24.05
N VAL A 64 1.70 -1.88 24.40
CA VAL A 64 2.66 -0.85 23.95
C VAL A 64 3.86 -1.46 23.22
N SER A 65 4.57 -0.64 22.45
CA SER A 65 5.80 -1.04 21.76
C SER A 65 6.82 -1.62 22.76
N GLY A 66 7.44 -2.75 22.42
CA GLY A 66 8.34 -3.51 23.26
C GLY A 66 7.69 -4.64 24.06
N GLU A 67 6.36 -4.66 24.21
CA GLU A 67 5.66 -5.84 24.75
C GLU A 67 5.63 -7.01 23.75
N TYR A 68 5.40 -8.21 24.24
CA TYR A 68 5.14 -9.39 23.42
C TYR A 68 4.00 -10.22 24.00
N PHE A 69 3.40 -11.07 23.17
CA PHE A 69 2.50 -12.12 23.62
C PHE A 69 2.90 -13.46 23.00
N GLU A 70 2.39 -14.54 23.58
CA GLU A 70 2.50 -15.90 23.03
C GLU A 70 1.08 -16.38 22.74
N ASN A 71 0.86 -17.01 21.58
CA ASN A 71 -0.43 -17.59 21.23
C ASN A 71 -0.58 -19.02 21.80
N GLU A 72 -1.74 -19.65 21.57
CA GLU A 72 -2.04 -21.01 22.04
C GLU A 72 -1.11 -22.10 21.46
N LYS A 73 -0.39 -21.80 20.37
CA LYS A 73 0.58 -22.70 19.71
C LYS A 73 2.00 -22.55 20.27
N GLY A 74 2.24 -21.55 21.12
CA GLY A 74 3.57 -21.17 21.60
C GLY A 74 4.34 -20.23 20.66
N ASP A 75 3.72 -19.71 19.61
CA ASP A 75 4.32 -18.69 18.75
C ASP A 75 4.45 -17.37 19.51
N ARG A 76 5.64 -16.77 19.52
CA ARG A 76 5.90 -15.48 20.17
C ARG A 76 5.81 -14.32 19.18
N PHE A 77 4.93 -13.36 19.46
CA PHE A 77 4.77 -12.14 18.67
C PHE A 77 5.25 -10.92 19.46
N ILE A 78 6.33 -10.29 18.98
CA ILE A 78 6.90 -9.07 19.57
C ILE A 78 6.26 -7.84 18.92
N LEU A 79 5.72 -6.92 19.72
CA LEU A 79 5.15 -5.67 19.24
C LEU A 79 6.26 -4.63 19.09
N ARG A 80 6.67 -4.35 17.85
CA ARG A 80 7.83 -3.49 17.56
C ARG A 80 7.37 -2.03 17.39
N GLN A 81 7.78 -1.39 16.30
CA GLN A 81 7.33 -0.04 15.95
C GLN A 81 5.80 0.02 15.79
N LYS A 82 5.18 1.05 16.36
CA LYS A 82 3.76 1.36 16.15
C LYS A 82 3.59 1.98 14.76
N LEU A 83 2.81 1.33 13.90
CA LEU A 83 2.51 1.73 12.52
C LEU A 83 1.26 2.61 12.42
N GLY A 84 0.33 2.43 13.36
CA GLY A 84 -0.94 3.15 13.42
C GLY A 84 -1.44 3.31 14.85
N ASP A 85 -2.07 4.46 15.11
CA ASP A 85 -2.66 4.82 16.39
C ASP A 85 -4.12 5.26 16.18
N GLY A 86 -5.03 4.79 17.02
CA GLY A 86 -6.46 5.03 16.88
C GLY A 86 -7.22 4.78 18.18
N ALA A 87 -8.37 5.45 18.34
CA ALA A 87 -9.14 5.43 19.57
C ALA A 87 -9.61 4.02 20.02
N MET A 88 -9.71 3.07 19.09
CA MET A 88 -10.15 1.69 19.34
C MET A 88 -8.99 0.69 19.52
N GLY A 89 -7.78 1.05 19.08
CA GLY A 89 -6.68 0.10 18.97
C GLY A 89 -5.42 0.64 18.31
N HIS A 90 -4.39 -0.21 18.31
CA HIS A 90 -3.06 0.07 17.78
C HIS A 90 -2.72 -0.91 16.65
N VAL A 91 -1.84 -0.51 15.74
CA VAL A 91 -1.22 -1.41 14.77
C VAL A 91 0.29 -1.39 14.96
N PHE A 92 0.91 -2.56 15.08
CA PHE A 92 2.35 -2.73 15.28
C PHE A 92 3.00 -3.51 14.14
N LEU A 93 4.25 -3.18 13.86
CA LEU A 93 5.15 -4.03 13.09
C LEU A 93 5.57 -5.23 13.97
N SER A 94 5.68 -6.40 13.37
CA SER A 94 6.31 -7.58 13.97
C SER A 94 7.04 -8.39 12.89
N ILE A 95 7.76 -9.43 13.30
CA ILE A 95 8.42 -10.39 12.40
C ILE A 95 7.95 -11.78 12.81
N PHE A 96 7.46 -12.57 11.85
CA PHE A 96 7.02 -13.95 12.04
C PHE A 96 7.40 -14.79 10.81
N GLY A 97 7.94 -15.99 11.01
CA GLY A 97 8.40 -16.85 9.91
C GLY A 97 9.40 -16.20 8.96
N GLY A 98 10.27 -15.31 9.47
CA GLY A 98 11.23 -14.53 8.66
C GLY A 98 10.63 -13.41 7.81
N ARG A 99 9.31 -13.15 7.90
CA ARG A 99 8.62 -12.08 7.17
C ARG A 99 8.13 -10.98 8.10
N THR A 100 8.01 -9.77 7.58
CA THR A 100 7.35 -8.65 8.27
C THR A 100 5.84 -8.84 8.26
N VAL A 101 5.20 -8.60 9.41
CA VAL A 101 3.76 -8.74 9.61
C VAL A 101 3.21 -7.54 10.36
N ALA A 102 1.93 -7.23 10.16
CA ALA A 102 1.21 -6.23 10.93
C ALA A 102 0.33 -6.90 11.98
N ILE A 103 0.39 -6.41 13.21
CA ILE A 103 -0.43 -6.86 14.33
C ILE A 103 -1.39 -5.73 14.72
N LYS A 104 -2.69 -5.90 14.43
CA LYS A 104 -3.75 -5.00 14.89
C LYS A 104 -4.28 -5.50 16.23
N THR A 105 -4.32 -4.61 17.23
CA THR A 105 -4.81 -4.92 18.59
C THR A 105 -5.91 -3.94 18.99
N GLU A 106 -7.04 -4.43 19.48
CA GLU A 106 -8.17 -3.60 19.94
C GLU A 106 -8.64 -4.03 21.33
N LYS A 107 -9.24 -3.11 22.08
CA LYS A 107 -9.78 -3.41 23.43
C LYS A 107 -10.75 -4.59 23.39
N TYR A 108 -10.64 -5.48 24.38
CA TYR A 108 -11.41 -6.71 24.42
C TYR A 108 -12.93 -6.49 24.33
N SER A 109 -13.46 -5.51 25.08
CA SER A 109 -14.91 -5.29 25.23
C SER A 109 -15.54 -4.35 24.20
N THR A 110 -14.75 -3.52 23.50
CA THR A 110 -15.26 -2.47 22.59
C THR A 110 -14.75 -2.58 21.16
N GLY A 111 -13.92 -3.58 20.83
CA GLY A 111 -13.32 -3.75 19.51
C GLY A 111 -14.30 -4.24 18.43
N MET A 112 -14.07 -3.80 17.20
CA MET A 112 -14.71 -4.30 15.98
C MET A 112 -13.91 -5.42 15.30
N LEU A 113 -12.67 -5.67 15.75
CA LEU A 113 -11.75 -6.68 15.23
C LEU A 113 -12.36 -8.08 14.96
N PRO A 114 -13.28 -8.62 15.79
CA PRO A 114 -13.94 -9.90 15.49
C PRO A 114 -14.75 -9.90 14.19
N MET A 115 -15.29 -8.75 13.77
CA MET A 115 -15.94 -8.61 12.45
C MET A 115 -14.90 -8.64 11.33
N GLU A 116 -13.76 -7.98 11.51
CA GLU A 116 -12.68 -7.94 10.51
C GLU A 116 -12.07 -9.31 10.28
N ILE A 117 -11.77 -10.03 11.36
CA ILE A 117 -11.33 -11.42 11.34
C ILE A 117 -12.35 -12.28 10.57
N LYS A 118 -13.65 -12.11 10.85
CA LYS A 118 -14.72 -12.86 10.16
C LYS A 118 -14.81 -12.56 8.66
N VAL A 119 -14.59 -11.31 8.25
CA VAL A 119 -14.51 -10.90 6.84
C VAL A 119 -13.28 -11.55 6.19
N LEU A 120 -12.08 -11.37 6.75
CA LEU A 120 -10.84 -11.94 6.22
C LEU A 120 -10.83 -13.47 6.14
N LEU A 121 -11.39 -14.16 7.13
CA LEU A 121 -11.57 -15.62 7.08
C LEU A 121 -12.57 -16.04 5.98
N SER A 122 -13.59 -15.24 5.71
CA SER A 122 -14.54 -15.50 4.61
C SER A 122 -13.88 -15.28 3.26
N ILE A 123 -13.03 -14.26 3.13
CA ILE A 123 -12.20 -13.99 1.95
C ILE A 123 -11.19 -15.12 1.71
N LYS A 124 -10.43 -15.54 2.74
CA LYS A 124 -9.43 -16.63 2.64
C LYS A 124 -10.04 -17.93 2.13
N ARG A 125 -11.27 -18.27 2.55
CA ARG A 125 -12.03 -19.43 2.04
C ARG A 125 -12.43 -19.30 0.56
N ASN A 126 -12.72 -18.08 0.10
CA ASN A 126 -13.12 -17.79 -1.28
C ASN A 126 -11.93 -17.40 -2.19
N LYS A 127 -10.69 -17.46 -1.67
CA LYS A 127 -9.44 -17.15 -2.39
C LYS A 127 -9.40 -15.75 -3.01
N GLY A 128 -9.98 -14.75 -2.33
CA GLY A 128 -9.89 -13.35 -2.76
C GLY A 128 -8.43 -12.87 -2.82
N SER A 129 -8.10 -12.15 -3.88
CA SER A 129 -6.73 -11.81 -4.27
C SER A 129 -6.26 -10.46 -3.72
N HIS A 130 -7.19 -9.52 -3.48
CA HIS A 130 -6.89 -8.15 -3.05
C HIS A 130 -6.93 -7.96 -1.53
N PHE A 131 -6.53 -8.96 -0.74
CA PHE A 131 -6.72 -8.94 0.72
C PHE A 131 -5.56 -9.54 1.49
N CYS A 132 -5.29 -8.98 2.68
CA CYS A 132 -4.20 -9.45 3.52
C CYS A 132 -4.38 -10.92 3.91
N GLU A 133 -3.28 -11.67 3.91
CA GLU A 133 -3.31 -12.99 4.51
C GLU A 133 -3.48 -12.85 6.03
N ILE A 134 -4.52 -13.49 6.59
CA ILE A 134 -4.63 -13.70 8.04
C ILE A 134 -3.77 -14.89 8.47
N ILE A 135 -2.85 -14.62 9.40
CA ILE A 135 -1.81 -15.52 9.89
C ILE A 135 -2.24 -16.12 11.23
N ASP A 136 -2.65 -15.26 12.18
CA ASP A 136 -3.12 -15.66 13.51
C ASP A 136 -4.11 -14.62 14.07
N TYR A 137 -4.92 -14.98 15.04
CA TYR A 137 -5.82 -14.05 15.74
C TYR A 137 -6.27 -14.66 17.07
N GLY A 138 -6.66 -13.83 18.03
CA GLY A 138 -7.10 -14.31 19.34
C GLY A 138 -7.36 -13.21 20.35
N THR A 139 -7.37 -13.58 21.63
CA THR A 139 -7.62 -12.69 22.75
C THR A 139 -6.56 -12.89 23.83
N ILE A 140 -5.88 -11.81 24.23
CA ILE A 140 -4.91 -11.84 25.32
C ILE A 140 -5.60 -11.42 26.62
N ARG A 141 -5.82 -12.40 27.51
CA ARG A 141 -6.21 -12.21 28.93
C ARG A 141 -7.42 -11.29 29.20
N ARG A 142 -8.33 -11.12 28.24
CA ARG A 142 -9.42 -10.11 28.26
C ARG A 142 -8.93 -8.65 28.39
N GLU A 143 -7.65 -8.41 28.11
CA GLU A 143 -7.07 -7.07 27.94
C GLU A 143 -7.38 -6.57 26.52
N TYR A 144 -7.01 -7.34 25.49
CA TYR A 144 -7.22 -6.98 24.09
C TYR A 144 -7.46 -8.19 23.18
N ASN A 145 -8.11 -7.95 22.06
CA ASN A 145 -8.15 -8.85 20.90
C ASN A 145 -6.99 -8.50 19.97
N TYR A 146 -6.43 -9.49 19.28
CA TYR A 146 -5.38 -9.30 18.29
C TYR A 146 -5.67 -10.01 16.97
N MET A 147 -5.07 -9.51 15.90
CA MET A 147 -5.05 -10.11 14.58
C MET A 147 -3.69 -9.85 13.93
N VAL A 148 -3.04 -10.92 13.46
CA VAL A 148 -1.77 -10.90 12.73
C VAL A 148 -2.06 -11.10 11.25
N ILE A 149 -1.63 -10.15 10.42
CA ILE A 149 -1.83 -10.16 8.97
C ILE A 149 -0.53 -9.82 8.22
N SER A 150 -0.47 -10.15 6.93
CA SER A 150 0.58 -9.68 6.03
C SER A 150 0.72 -8.14 6.10
N LEU A 151 1.95 -7.65 6.22
CA LEU A 151 2.24 -6.21 6.12
C LEU A 151 2.00 -5.70 4.69
N LEU A 152 1.58 -4.45 4.56
CA LEU A 152 1.40 -3.75 3.28
C LEU A 152 2.32 -2.51 3.22
N GLY A 153 2.50 -1.96 2.02
CA GLY A 153 3.21 -0.70 1.80
C GLY A 153 2.44 0.53 2.28
N LYS A 154 2.92 1.72 1.91
CA LYS A 154 2.20 2.98 2.16
C LYS A 154 0.82 2.96 1.50
N ASP A 155 -0.21 3.39 2.23
CA ASP A 155 -1.57 3.51 1.69
C ASP A 155 -1.68 4.54 0.53
N LEU A 156 -2.74 4.43 -0.28
CA LEU A 156 -2.94 5.31 -1.44
C LEU A 156 -3.11 6.79 -1.05
N TYR A 157 -3.53 7.11 0.18
CA TYR A 157 -3.56 8.50 0.66
C TYR A 157 -2.14 9.07 0.80
N ARG A 158 -1.23 8.32 1.45
CA ARG A 158 0.18 8.69 1.61
C ARG A 158 0.90 8.73 0.27
N LEU A 159 0.76 7.70 -0.56
CA LEU A 159 1.38 7.65 -1.89
C LEU A 159 0.93 8.81 -2.79
N ARG A 160 -0.36 9.21 -2.72
CA ARG A 160 -0.86 10.39 -3.43
C ARG A 160 -0.29 11.68 -2.87
N ALA A 161 -0.18 11.80 -1.54
CA ALA A 161 0.36 13.00 -0.90
C ALA A 161 1.84 13.26 -1.23
N GLU A 162 2.59 12.23 -1.64
CA GLU A 162 3.98 12.30 -2.08
C GLU A 162 4.15 12.72 -3.56
N GLN A 163 3.05 12.86 -4.32
CA GLN A 163 3.10 13.31 -5.72
C GLN A 163 3.13 14.85 -5.84
N PRO A 164 3.75 15.44 -6.89
CA PRO A 164 3.95 16.89 -7.02
C PRO A 164 2.68 17.74 -6.86
N ASN A 165 1.57 17.31 -7.47
CA ASN A 165 0.26 18.00 -7.40
C ASN A 165 -0.69 17.37 -6.37
N ARG A 166 -0.19 16.45 -5.54
CA ARG A 166 -1.00 15.52 -4.74
C ARG A 166 -2.03 14.77 -5.61
N SER A 167 -1.69 14.44 -6.84
CA SER A 167 -2.50 13.66 -7.76
C SER A 167 -1.64 12.63 -8.49
N PHE A 168 -2.30 11.58 -8.98
CA PHE A 168 -1.69 10.57 -9.84
C PHE A 168 -1.98 10.87 -11.31
N SER A 169 -1.11 10.38 -12.17
CA SER A 169 -1.32 10.31 -13.62
C SER A 169 -2.61 9.55 -13.95
N LEU A 170 -3.15 9.80 -15.14
CA LEU A 170 -4.30 9.04 -15.64
C LEU A 170 -4.01 7.54 -15.72
N ASN A 171 -2.76 7.19 -16.02
CA ASN A 171 -2.27 5.83 -16.03
C ASN A 171 -2.39 5.16 -14.65
N THR A 172 -1.78 5.76 -13.62
CA THR A 172 -1.80 5.22 -12.27
C THR A 172 -3.23 5.21 -11.71
N THR A 173 -4.02 6.24 -11.97
CA THR A 173 -5.43 6.27 -11.52
C THR A 173 -6.27 5.18 -12.17
N THR A 174 -6.13 4.93 -13.48
CA THR A 174 -6.90 3.85 -14.14
C THR A 174 -6.47 2.45 -13.67
N LYS A 175 -5.20 2.23 -13.33
CA LYS A 175 -4.80 0.96 -12.68
C LYS A 175 -5.33 0.83 -11.26
N ILE A 176 -5.29 1.88 -10.44
CA ILE A 176 -5.93 1.90 -9.11
C ILE A 176 -7.42 1.58 -9.26
N ALA A 177 -8.09 2.17 -10.24
CA ALA A 177 -9.51 1.96 -10.50
C ALA A 177 -9.85 0.48 -10.75
N LEU A 178 -9.08 -0.21 -11.58
CA LEU A 178 -9.27 -1.64 -11.87
C LEU A 178 -9.08 -2.51 -10.62
N GLU A 179 -7.92 -2.39 -9.96
CA GLU A 179 -7.56 -3.19 -8.79
C GLU A 179 -8.54 -2.98 -7.62
N THR A 180 -8.88 -1.72 -7.31
CA THR A 180 -9.77 -1.42 -6.18
C THR A 180 -11.23 -1.79 -6.48
N LEU A 181 -11.67 -1.72 -7.74
CA LEU A 181 -13.00 -2.20 -8.14
C LEU A 181 -13.10 -3.73 -8.08
N GLU A 182 -12.01 -4.44 -8.37
CA GLU A 182 -11.94 -5.90 -8.22
C GLU A 182 -11.98 -6.31 -6.74
N ALA A 183 -11.22 -5.65 -5.88
CA ALA A 183 -11.31 -5.84 -4.42
C ALA A 183 -12.75 -5.62 -3.89
N ILE A 184 -13.44 -4.57 -4.35
CA ILE A 184 -14.84 -4.31 -3.99
C ILE A 184 -15.78 -5.40 -4.54
N GLU A 185 -15.55 -5.87 -5.77
CA GLU A 185 -16.32 -6.98 -6.37
C GLU A 185 -16.15 -8.29 -5.58
N GLU A 186 -14.91 -8.64 -5.18
CA GLU A 186 -14.60 -9.81 -4.36
C GLU A 186 -15.27 -9.72 -2.96
N LEU A 187 -15.18 -8.57 -2.27
CA LEU A 187 -15.84 -8.34 -0.98
C LEU A 187 -17.37 -8.48 -1.10
N HIS A 188 -17.94 -7.93 -2.17
CA HIS A 188 -19.37 -8.03 -2.43
C HIS A 188 -19.80 -9.44 -2.83
N ALA A 189 -18.97 -10.22 -3.51
CA ALA A 189 -19.25 -11.61 -3.87
C ALA A 189 -19.41 -12.50 -2.62
N ILE A 190 -18.63 -12.27 -1.56
CA ILE A 190 -18.78 -12.99 -0.28
C ILE A 190 -19.90 -12.45 0.63
N GLY A 191 -20.73 -11.53 0.13
CA GLY A 191 -21.93 -11.05 0.83
C GLY A 191 -21.71 -9.91 1.83
N TYR A 192 -20.56 -9.22 1.79
CA TYR A 192 -20.23 -8.08 2.64
C TYR A 192 -20.22 -6.75 1.87
N LEU A 193 -20.41 -5.66 2.58
CA LEU A 193 -20.17 -4.27 2.17
C LEU A 193 -19.01 -3.72 3.00
N SER A 194 -18.22 -2.81 2.44
CA SER A 194 -17.18 -2.09 3.17
C SER A 194 -17.76 -0.96 4.02
N ARG A 195 -18.54 -0.07 3.40
CA ARG A 195 -19.08 1.18 3.95
C ARG A 195 -18.03 2.23 4.34
N ASP A 196 -16.76 2.04 3.99
CA ASP A 196 -15.70 3.05 4.20
C ASP A 196 -14.58 2.97 3.14
N VAL A 197 -14.96 2.72 1.88
CA VAL A 197 -14.06 2.78 0.71
C VAL A 197 -13.43 4.17 0.64
N LYS A 198 -12.10 4.24 0.83
CA LYS A 198 -11.32 5.49 0.82
C LYS A 198 -9.84 5.20 0.59
N PRO A 199 -9.05 6.19 0.12
CA PRO A 199 -7.62 6.06 -0.14
C PRO A 199 -6.77 5.38 0.95
N SER A 200 -7.04 5.67 2.24
CA SER A 200 -6.24 5.15 3.35
C SER A 200 -6.51 3.69 3.70
N ASN A 201 -7.49 3.04 3.05
CA ASN A 201 -7.88 1.65 3.28
C ASN A 201 -7.50 0.74 2.09
N PHE A 202 -6.66 1.26 1.20
CA PHE A 202 -6.02 0.53 0.11
C PHE A 202 -4.52 0.79 0.11
N ALA A 203 -3.70 -0.23 -0.11
CA ALA A 203 -2.24 -0.12 -0.22
C ALA A 203 -1.68 -1.19 -1.17
N PRO A 204 -0.58 -0.93 -1.89
CA PRO A 204 0.15 -1.98 -2.59
C PRO A 204 0.76 -2.99 -1.59
N GLY A 205 0.89 -4.24 -2.03
CA GLY A 205 1.64 -5.25 -1.26
C GLY A 205 3.13 -4.94 -1.16
N MET A 206 3.84 -5.64 -0.29
CA MET A 206 5.28 -5.42 -0.08
C MET A 206 6.10 -5.81 -1.31
N ARG A 207 7.08 -4.97 -1.69
CA ARG A 207 7.98 -5.24 -2.83
C ARG A 207 8.88 -6.44 -2.58
N GLU A 208 9.41 -6.55 -1.36
CA GLU A 208 10.25 -7.66 -0.87
C GLU A 208 9.61 -9.05 -1.10
N TYR A 209 8.27 -9.13 -1.13
CA TYR A 209 7.52 -10.38 -1.31
C TYR A 209 6.89 -10.49 -2.70
N GLY A 210 7.27 -9.63 -3.65
CA GLY A 210 6.76 -9.61 -5.02
C GLY A 210 5.35 -9.04 -5.20
N GLN A 211 4.70 -8.57 -4.13
CA GLN A 211 3.27 -8.23 -4.08
C GLN A 211 2.96 -6.77 -4.49
N HIS A 212 3.97 -5.95 -4.75
CA HIS A 212 3.85 -4.51 -5.06
C HIS A 212 3.08 -4.14 -6.34
N LYS A 213 2.67 -5.14 -7.13
CA LYS A 213 1.84 -4.95 -8.33
C LYS A 213 0.35 -5.01 -8.03
N THR A 214 -0.04 -5.57 -6.88
CA THR A 214 -1.44 -5.74 -6.46
C THR A 214 -1.80 -4.72 -5.40
N ILE A 215 -2.98 -4.09 -5.52
CA ILE A 215 -3.55 -3.24 -4.47
C ILE A 215 -4.43 -4.09 -3.55
N TYR A 216 -4.19 -3.99 -2.25
CA TYR A 216 -4.87 -4.71 -1.20
C TYR A 216 -5.85 -3.79 -0.47
N MET A 217 -7.07 -4.26 -0.23
CA MET A 217 -8.07 -3.63 0.61
C MET A 217 -7.93 -4.12 2.05
N PHE A 218 -8.02 -3.21 3.02
CA PHE A 218 -7.92 -3.52 4.44
C PHE A 218 -8.84 -2.63 5.29
N ASP A 219 -8.84 -2.88 6.61
CA ASP A 219 -9.69 -2.23 7.62
C ASP A 219 -11.19 -2.41 7.37
N PHE A 220 -11.72 -3.51 7.92
CA PHE A 220 -13.12 -3.93 7.77
C PHE A 220 -13.98 -3.58 9.00
N GLY A 221 -13.51 -2.68 9.89
CA GLY A 221 -14.18 -2.38 11.15
C GLY A 221 -15.59 -1.80 10.97
N LEU A 222 -15.88 -1.22 9.80
CA LEU A 222 -17.21 -0.75 9.40
C LEU A 222 -17.95 -1.70 8.44
N ALA A 223 -17.41 -2.87 8.12
CA ALA A 223 -18.05 -3.80 7.20
C ALA A 223 -19.41 -4.31 7.71
N LYS A 224 -20.30 -4.67 6.79
CA LYS A 224 -21.66 -5.16 7.09
C LYS A 224 -22.05 -6.27 6.12
N LYS A 225 -22.61 -7.38 6.62
CA LYS A 225 -23.21 -8.40 5.75
C LYS A 225 -24.50 -7.86 5.13
N TYR A 226 -24.65 -7.93 3.80
CA TYR A 226 -25.87 -7.50 3.09
C TYR A 226 -26.75 -8.67 2.61
N VAL A 227 -26.32 -9.90 2.86
CA VAL A 227 -27.08 -11.13 2.62
C VAL A 227 -27.28 -11.92 3.92
N ASP A 228 -28.35 -12.70 4.00
CA ASP A 228 -28.67 -13.55 5.16
C ASP A 228 -27.83 -14.85 5.19
N ARG A 229 -28.32 -15.91 5.86
CA ARG A 229 -27.66 -17.23 5.88
C ARG A 229 -27.87 -18.03 4.59
N GLU A 230 -28.97 -17.78 3.89
CA GLU A 230 -29.37 -18.42 2.62
C GLU A 230 -28.86 -17.66 1.38
N HIS A 231 -28.01 -16.64 1.59
CA HIS A 231 -27.50 -15.71 0.58
C HIS A 231 -28.59 -14.85 -0.10
N LYS A 232 -29.78 -14.76 0.50
CA LYS A 232 -30.83 -13.82 0.05
C LYS A 232 -30.45 -12.40 0.48
N LYS A 233 -30.75 -11.42 -0.38
CA LYS A 233 -30.47 -10.00 -0.13
C LYS A 233 -31.32 -9.50 1.04
N LEU A 234 -30.69 -8.84 2.00
CA LEU A 234 -31.40 -8.11 3.04
C LEU A 234 -32.07 -6.87 2.44
N LYS A 235 -33.29 -6.55 2.88
CA LYS A 235 -33.95 -5.28 2.53
C LYS A 235 -33.28 -4.10 3.24
N SER A 236 -33.44 -2.90 2.68
CA SER A 236 -33.03 -1.66 3.36
C SER A 236 -33.71 -1.54 4.73
N ARG A 237 -32.96 -1.08 5.73
CA ARG A 237 -33.49 -0.75 7.07
C ARG A 237 -34.16 0.63 7.14
N GLY A 238 -34.22 1.37 6.03
CA GLY A 238 -34.66 2.76 6.01
C GLY A 238 -33.57 3.68 6.56
N GLU A 239 -33.91 4.53 7.52
CA GLU A 239 -32.99 5.46 8.16
C GLU A 239 -32.06 4.77 9.18
N VAL A 240 -30.79 5.16 9.16
CA VAL A 240 -29.72 4.63 10.02
C VAL A 240 -28.70 5.73 10.35
N GLY A 241 -28.00 5.61 11.48
CA GLY A 241 -26.92 6.53 11.82
C GLY A 241 -25.76 6.51 10.81
N TRP A 242 -25.20 7.69 10.52
CA TRP A 242 -24.03 7.84 9.63
C TRP A 242 -22.86 6.94 10.06
N ARG A 243 -22.21 6.29 9.09
CA ARG A 243 -20.95 5.55 9.23
C ARG A 243 -20.04 5.88 8.04
N GLY A 244 -18.73 5.71 8.21
CA GLY A 244 -17.73 5.96 7.17
C GLY A 244 -17.28 7.42 7.06
N THR A 245 -16.45 7.70 6.05
CA THR A 245 -15.74 8.97 5.90
C THR A 245 -16.52 10.00 5.07
N VAL A 246 -16.88 11.14 5.67
CA VAL A 246 -17.77 12.19 5.09
C VAL A 246 -17.38 12.61 3.66
N ARG A 247 -16.08 12.77 3.41
CA ARG A 247 -15.53 13.17 2.10
C ARG A 247 -15.91 12.21 0.98
N TYR A 248 -15.86 10.90 1.21
CA TYR A 248 -16.12 9.88 0.18
C TYR A 248 -17.53 9.28 0.29
N GLY A 249 -18.18 9.30 1.45
CA GLY A 249 -19.50 8.69 1.66
C GLY A 249 -20.58 9.14 0.65
N SER A 250 -21.41 8.19 0.22
CA SER A 250 -22.45 8.34 -0.80
C SER A 250 -23.50 9.42 -0.48
N LEU A 251 -24.27 9.86 -1.49
CA LEU A 251 -25.45 10.71 -1.25
C LEU A 251 -26.45 10.06 -0.30
N GLN A 252 -26.57 8.74 -0.32
CA GLN A 252 -27.49 8.01 0.56
C GLN A 252 -26.98 7.95 2.00
N ALA A 253 -25.65 7.88 2.22
CA ALA A 253 -25.06 8.08 3.53
C ALA A 253 -25.38 9.47 4.08
N HIS A 254 -25.30 10.51 3.24
CA HIS A 254 -25.64 11.90 3.62
C HIS A 254 -27.11 12.06 4.00
N LYS A 255 -28.01 11.36 3.30
CA LYS A 255 -29.43 11.22 3.65
C LYS A 255 -29.71 10.30 4.85
N ARG A 256 -28.68 9.76 5.51
CA ARG A 256 -28.79 8.81 6.63
C ARG A 256 -29.57 7.54 6.28
N LEU A 257 -29.51 7.07 5.04
CA LEU A 257 -30.19 5.85 4.60
C LEU A 257 -29.26 4.64 4.69
N ASP A 258 -29.84 3.44 4.80
CA ASP A 258 -29.04 2.21 4.82
C ASP A 258 -28.26 2.04 3.51
N LEU A 259 -27.00 1.61 3.66
CA LEU A 259 -26.04 1.51 2.56
C LEU A 259 -26.08 0.12 1.93
N GLY A 260 -26.06 0.10 0.60
CA GLY A 260 -25.97 -1.08 -0.26
C GLY A 260 -24.69 -1.05 -1.10
N ARG A 261 -24.59 -1.94 -2.09
CA ARG A 261 -23.37 -2.08 -2.92
C ARG A 261 -23.05 -0.85 -3.75
N ARG A 262 -24.07 -0.11 -4.22
CA ARG A 262 -23.90 1.15 -4.97
C ARG A 262 -23.12 2.21 -4.18
N ASP A 263 -23.24 2.19 -2.86
CA ASP A 263 -22.68 3.22 -1.98
C ASP A 263 -21.16 3.07 -1.87
N ASP A 264 -20.66 1.83 -1.86
CA ASP A 264 -19.22 1.54 -1.97
C ASP A 264 -18.67 1.91 -3.36
N ILE A 265 -19.47 1.83 -4.43
CA ILE A 265 -19.09 2.30 -5.78
C ILE A 265 -19.10 3.83 -5.88
N GLU A 266 -20.02 4.53 -5.21
CA GLU A 266 -20.00 6.01 -5.14
C GLU A 266 -18.78 6.51 -4.37
N CYS A 267 -18.43 5.85 -3.26
CA CYS A 267 -17.18 6.11 -2.53
C CYS A 267 -15.93 5.88 -3.41
N TRP A 268 -15.89 4.76 -4.16
CA TRP A 268 -14.84 4.45 -5.13
C TRP A 268 -14.73 5.52 -6.22
N PHE A 269 -15.85 5.98 -6.77
CA PHE A 269 -15.88 7.05 -7.76
C PHE A 269 -15.22 8.34 -7.22
N TYR A 270 -15.65 8.85 -6.07
CA TYR A 270 -15.04 10.06 -5.50
C TYR A 270 -13.56 9.86 -5.12
N MET A 271 -13.18 8.66 -4.69
CA MET A 271 -11.77 8.31 -4.49
C MET A 271 -10.98 8.50 -5.78
N LEU A 272 -11.44 7.96 -6.92
CA LEU A 272 -10.73 8.09 -8.20
C LEU A 272 -10.67 9.52 -8.74
N ILE A 273 -11.73 10.31 -8.56
CA ILE A 273 -11.71 11.74 -8.92
C ILE A 273 -10.65 12.47 -8.08
N GLU A 274 -10.58 12.24 -6.77
CA GLU A 274 -9.55 12.84 -5.91
C GLU A 274 -8.13 12.35 -6.26
N MET A 275 -7.99 11.10 -6.74
CA MET A 275 -6.71 10.56 -7.21
C MET A 275 -6.22 11.27 -8.46
N TYR A 276 -7.08 11.49 -9.45
CA TYR A 276 -6.69 12.09 -10.74
C TYR A 276 -6.60 13.62 -10.69
N VAL A 277 -7.60 14.28 -10.13
CA VAL A 277 -7.70 15.75 -10.07
C VAL A 277 -6.86 16.32 -8.92
N GLY A 278 -6.58 15.52 -7.89
CA GLY A 278 -5.85 15.91 -6.67
C GLY A 278 -6.77 16.35 -5.53
N GLU A 279 -8.01 16.75 -5.83
CA GLU A 279 -9.00 17.13 -4.84
C GLU A 279 -10.46 16.94 -5.31
N LEU A 280 -11.38 17.10 -4.36
CA LEU A 280 -12.82 17.15 -4.56
C LEU A 280 -13.31 18.57 -4.19
N PRO A 281 -14.38 19.10 -4.83
CA PRO A 281 -14.88 20.46 -4.56
C PRO A 281 -15.19 20.74 -3.08
N TRP A 282 -15.56 19.70 -2.33
CA TRP A 282 -15.87 19.75 -0.90
C TRP A 282 -14.68 19.40 0.02
N ARG A 283 -13.43 19.39 -0.48
CA ARG A 283 -12.22 19.02 0.29
C ARG A 283 -12.06 19.78 1.61
N HIS A 284 -12.41 21.06 1.60
CA HIS A 284 -12.26 22.00 2.72
C HIS A 284 -13.55 22.18 3.55
N MET A 285 -14.65 21.51 3.18
CA MET A 285 -15.91 21.57 3.92
C MET A 285 -15.88 20.62 5.12
N THR A 286 -16.13 21.15 6.31
CA THR A 286 -16.24 20.38 7.56
C THR A 286 -17.68 19.99 7.89
N ASP A 287 -18.65 20.81 7.50
CA ASP A 287 -20.06 20.53 7.67
C ASP A 287 -20.55 19.43 6.71
N ARG A 288 -21.32 18.47 7.24
CA ARG A 288 -21.76 17.30 6.49
C ARG A 288 -22.87 17.64 5.50
N ALA A 289 -23.79 18.54 5.85
CA ALA A 289 -24.86 18.96 4.96
C ALA A 289 -24.30 19.75 3.77
N LEU A 290 -23.31 20.62 3.99
CA LEU A 290 -22.60 21.31 2.89
C LEU A 290 -21.89 20.33 1.94
N VAL A 291 -21.22 19.30 2.47
CA VAL A 291 -20.63 18.23 1.64
C VAL A 291 -21.70 17.49 0.83
N GLY A 292 -22.87 17.21 1.44
CA GLY A 292 -24.00 16.58 0.75
C GLY A 292 -24.59 17.47 -0.35
N GLN A 293 -24.74 18.77 -0.09
CA GLN A 293 -25.19 19.77 -1.09
C GLN A 293 -24.19 19.89 -2.25
N ALA A 294 -22.89 19.96 -1.97
CA ALA A 294 -21.87 19.99 -3.02
C ALA A 294 -21.89 18.71 -3.90
N LYS A 295 -22.18 17.55 -3.31
CA LYS A 295 -22.37 16.28 -4.04
C LYS A 295 -23.64 16.25 -4.91
N LEU A 296 -24.67 17.01 -4.55
CA LEU A 296 -25.84 17.24 -5.42
C LEU A 296 -25.53 18.26 -6.51
N ALA A 297 -24.82 19.34 -6.19
CA ALA A 297 -24.44 20.37 -7.15
C ALA A 297 -23.62 19.80 -8.32
N VAL A 298 -22.66 18.89 -8.07
CA VAL A 298 -21.86 18.25 -9.15
C VAL A 298 -22.65 17.27 -10.03
N ARG A 299 -23.89 16.91 -9.68
CA ARG A 299 -24.81 16.18 -10.56
C ARG A 299 -25.68 17.11 -11.41
N ASN A 300 -25.86 18.34 -10.93
CA ASN A 300 -26.81 19.32 -11.43
C ASN A 300 -26.06 20.59 -11.92
N GLU A 301 -26.18 21.71 -11.20
CA GLU A 301 -25.67 23.04 -11.54
C GLU A 301 -24.16 23.09 -11.84
N SER A 302 -23.36 22.36 -11.06
CA SER A 302 -21.89 22.33 -11.17
C SER A 302 -21.37 21.18 -12.04
N ARG A 303 -22.24 20.40 -12.68
CA ARG A 303 -21.86 19.18 -13.42
C ARG A 303 -20.79 19.42 -14.49
N GLN A 304 -21.00 20.43 -15.33
CA GLN A 304 -20.06 20.79 -16.41
C GLN A 304 -18.70 21.27 -15.88
N VAL A 305 -18.70 21.98 -14.75
CA VAL A 305 -17.46 22.44 -14.09
C VAL A 305 -16.73 21.26 -13.44
N PHE A 306 -17.46 20.33 -12.84
CA PHE A 306 -16.90 19.16 -12.16
C PHE A 306 -16.24 18.17 -13.12
N PHE A 307 -16.86 17.89 -14.28
CA PHE A 307 -16.30 17.00 -15.29
C PHE A 307 -15.31 17.68 -16.26
N ASN A 308 -15.08 18.99 -16.12
CA ASN A 308 -14.07 19.69 -16.93
C ASN A 308 -12.68 19.06 -16.73
N ARG A 309 -12.06 18.63 -17.83
CA ARG A 309 -10.78 17.89 -17.87
C ARG A 309 -10.79 16.49 -17.24
N ILE A 310 -11.97 15.91 -16.96
CA ILE A 310 -12.12 14.52 -16.52
C ILE A 310 -12.57 13.68 -17.74
N PRO A 311 -12.02 12.46 -17.97
CA PRO A 311 -12.48 11.60 -19.06
C PRO A 311 -13.98 11.32 -19.01
N ARG A 312 -14.66 11.42 -20.16
CA ARG A 312 -16.13 11.33 -20.32
C ARG A 312 -16.75 10.07 -19.70
N GLN A 313 -15.99 8.98 -19.64
CA GLN A 313 -16.41 7.71 -19.06
C GLN A 313 -16.70 7.82 -17.55
N PHE A 314 -16.05 8.76 -16.82
CA PHE A 314 -16.40 9.03 -15.43
C PHE A 314 -17.80 9.64 -15.28
N GLU A 315 -18.26 10.45 -16.24
CA GLU A 315 -19.62 10.97 -16.25
C GLU A 315 -20.64 9.83 -16.49
N THR A 316 -20.31 8.90 -17.40
CA THR A 316 -21.09 7.66 -17.60
C THR A 316 -21.15 6.82 -16.31
N ILE A 317 -20.03 6.64 -15.61
CA ILE A 317 -19.97 5.94 -14.32
C ILE A 317 -20.87 6.62 -13.27
N MET A 318 -20.88 7.95 -13.17
CA MET A 318 -21.78 8.67 -12.26
C MET A 318 -23.25 8.39 -12.61
N GLY A 319 -23.61 8.42 -13.90
CA GLY A 319 -24.97 8.08 -14.36
C GLY A 319 -25.39 6.65 -14.01
N MET A 320 -24.48 5.68 -14.12
CA MET A 320 -24.72 4.30 -13.69
C MET A 320 -24.95 4.20 -12.18
N ILE A 321 -24.13 4.89 -11.37
CA ILE A 321 -24.24 4.90 -9.90
C ILE A 321 -25.61 5.46 -9.46
N ASP A 322 -26.02 6.59 -10.04
CA ASP A 322 -27.29 7.24 -9.72
C ASP A 322 -28.51 6.40 -10.14
N GLY A 323 -28.35 5.53 -11.15
CA GLY A 323 -29.37 4.56 -11.58
C GLY A 323 -29.52 3.32 -10.69
N TYR A 324 -28.58 3.03 -9.78
CA TYR A 324 -28.64 1.81 -8.97
C TYR A 324 -29.61 1.92 -7.79
N ALA A 325 -30.58 1.00 -7.72
CA ALA A 325 -31.36 0.75 -6.50
C ALA A 325 -30.52 0.00 -5.43
N PHE A 326 -31.00 -0.03 -4.18
CA PHE A 326 -30.27 -0.59 -3.03
C PHE A 326 -29.93 -2.09 -3.21
N GLU A 327 -30.87 -2.85 -3.76
CA GLU A 327 -30.78 -4.30 -3.97
C GLU A 327 -30.06 -4.70 -5.28
N VAL A 328 -29.82 -3.76 -6.18
CA VAL A 328 -29.19 -4.01 -7.49
C VAL A 328 -27.73 -4.47 -7.30
N ARG A 329 -27.24 -5.33 -8.20
CA ARG A 329 -25.82 -5.67 -8.27
C ARG A 329 -25.22 -4.72 -9.30
N PRO A 330 -24.27 -3.84 -8.92
CA PRO A 330 -23.57 -3.00 -9.88
C PRO A 330 -22.94 -3.81 -11.01
N GLU A 331 -22.90 -3.23 -12.19
CA GLU A 331 -22.40 -3.85 -13.43
C GLU A 331 -20.86 -3.74 -13.48
N TYR A 332 -20.18 -4.41 -12.54
CA TYR A 332 -18.71 -4.39 -12.40
C TYR A 332 -17.94 -4.55 -13.71
N LYS A 333 -18.40 -5.44 -14.59
CA LYS A 333 -17.79 -5.65 -15.93
C LYS A 333 -17.86 -4.40 -16.80
N GLN A 334 -18.98 -3.67 -16.79
CA GLN A 334 -19.15 -2.44 -17.55
C GLN A 334 -18.37 -1.28 -16.92
N LEU A 335 -18.33 -1.20 -15.59
CA LEU A 335 -17.47 -0.26 -14.87
C LEU A 335 -15.98 -0.49 -15.22
N LYS A 336 -15.50 -1.75 -15.20
CA LYS A 336 -14.14 -2.12 -15.66
C LYS A 336 -13.92 -1.77 -17.14
N ALA A 337 -14.91 -2.02 -18.01
CA ALA A 337 -14.83 -1.67 -19.43
C ALA A 337 -14.67 -0.16 -19.68
N LEU A 338 -15.42 0.68 -18.96
CA LEU A 338 -15.31 2.14 -19.03
C LEU A 338 -13.91 2.64 -18.61
N ILE A 339 -13.29 2.01 -17.59
CA ILE A 339 -11.91 2.31 -17.21
C ILE A 339 -10.90 1.86 -18.27
N MET A 340 -11.12 0.72 -18.93
CA MET A 340 -10.28 0.26 -20.04
C MET A 340 -10.44 1.13 -21.29
N GLU A 341 -11.63 1.66 -21.55
CA GLU A 341 -11.90 2.62 -22.63
C GLU A 341 -11.08 3.90 -22.46
N ILE A 342 -11.01 4.45 -21.23
CA ILE A 342 -10.12 5.59 -20.91
C ILE A 342 -8.66 5.25 -21.26
N ARG A 343 -8.19 4.06 -20.90
CA ARG A 343 -6.80 3.62 -21.18
C ARG A 343 -6.54 3.51 -22.68
N LEU A 344 -7.49 2.96 -23.44
CA LEU A 344 -7.40 2.82 -24.88
C LEU A 344 -7.40 4.17 -25.61
N GLU A 345 -8.35 5.07 -25.29
CA GLU A 345 -8.45 6.41 -25.91
C GLU A 345 -7.20 7.27 -25.64
N ASN A 346 -6.53 7.06 -24.50
CA ASN A 346 -5.33 7.81 -24.11
C ASN A 346 -4.02 7.06 -24.41
N GLY A 347 -4.05 5.94 -25.14
CA GLY A 347 -2.86 5.18 -25.54
C GLY A 347 -2.03 4.61 -24.38
N ILE A 348 -2.67 4.30 -23.25
CA ILE A 348 -1.99 3.87 -22.01
C ILE A 348 -1.70 2.36 -22.08
N PRO A 349 -0.42 1.93 -22.12
CA PRO A 349 -0.07 0.52 -22.26
C PRO A 349 -0.28 -0.26 -20.95
N ASP A 350 -0.53 -1.57 -21.04
CA ASP A 350 -0.77 -2.43 -19.86
C ASP A 350 0.45 -2.59 -18.95
N ARG A 351 1.66 -2.63 -19.53
CA ARG A 351 2.93 -2.83 -18.80
C ARG A 351 3.55 -1.53 -18.30
N CYS A 352 2.72 -0.59 -17.88
CA CYS A 352 3.12 0.70 -17.33
C CYS A 352 3.45 0.61 -15.82
N LYS A 353 4.43 1.42 -15.41
CA LYS A 353 4.78 1.61 -13.99
C LYS A 353 3.68 2.40 -13.26
N TRP A 354 3.63 2.28 -11.93
CA TRP A 354 2.93 3.21 -11.05
C TRP A 354 3.76 4.49 -10.88
N ASP A 355 3.14 5.63 -10.55
CA ASP A 355 3.87 6.91 -10.40
C ASP A 355 4.88 6.87 -9.25
N TRP A 356 4.61 6.07 -8.21
CA TRP A 356 5.51 5.84 -7.08
C TRP A 356 6.55 4.72 -7.31
N GLN A 357 6.61 4.12 -8.50
CA GLN A 357 7.69 3.19 -8.85
C GLN A 357 8.90 3.97 -9.37
N ILE A 358 9.89 4.12 -8.48
CA ILE A 358 11.23 4.60 -8.82
C ILE A 358 11.84 3.72 -9.93
N GLU A 359 12.60 4.33 -10.83
CA GLU A 359 13.33 3.57 -11.85
C GLU A 359 14.56 2.89 -11.25
N GLU A 360 14.61 1.57 -11.37
CA GLU A 360 15.86 0.83 -11.26
C GLU A 360 16.74 1.18 -12.46
N SER A 361 17.89 1.82 -12.20
CA SER A 361 18.97 1.96 -13.19
C SER A 361 19.38 0.56 -13.68
N GLN A 362 19.58 0.37 -14.98
CA GLN A 362 19.83 -0.95 -15.61
C GLN A 362 21.23 -1.55 -15.31
N HIS A 363 21.69 -1.52 -14.06
CA HIS A 363 23.05 -1.91 -13.64
C HIS A 363 23.09 -2.78 -12.36
N SER A 364 21.97 -3.26 -11.82
CA SER A 364 21.93 -3.97 -10.52
C SER A 364 21.58 -5.46 -10.52
N GLU A 365 21.52 -6.16 -11.67
CA GLU A 365 21.36 -7.63 -11.69
C GLU A 365 22.56 -8.39 -11.05
N LEU A 366 23.64 -7.68 -10.67
CA LEU A 366 24.81 -8.23 -9.98
C LEU A 366 25.04 -7.68 -8.56
N THR A 367 24.11 -6.88 -8.01
CA THR A 367 24.25 -6.27 -6.66
C THR A 367 23.05 -6.44 -5.73
N GLU A 368 21.97 -7.12 -6.15
CA GLU A 368 20.82 -7.40 -5.26
C GLU A 368 21.22 -8.20 -4.01
N THR A 369 22.20 -9.09 -4.09
CA THR A 369 22.68 -9.85 -2.93
C THR A 369 23.44 -9.01 -1.90
N THR A 370 24.05 -7.89 -2.29
CA THR A 370 24.82 -7.01 -1.38
C THR A 370 23.99 -5.88 -0.78
N SER A 371 23.01 -5.31 -1.49
CA SER A 371 22.11 -4.30 -0.92
C SER A 371 21.15 -4.88 0.12
N VAL A 372 20.65 -6.10 -0.11
CA VAL A 372 19.74 -6.77 0.84
C VAL A 372 20.49 -7.15 2.14
N MET A 373 21.78 -7.49 2.04
CA MET A 373 22.65 -7.69 3.21
C MET A 373 22.85 -6.40 4.01
N SER A 374 23.05 -5.24 3.35
CA SER A 374 23.24 -3.97 4.07
C SER A 374 21.97 -3.48 4.77
N ASP A 375 20.80 -3.61 4.14
CA ASP A 375 19.55 -3.12 4.72
C ASP A 375 19.09 -4.00 5.91
N LEU A 376 19.30 -5.33 5.84
CA LEU A 376 19.14 -6.21 7.01
C LEU A 376 20.19 -5.93 8.09
N ALA A 377 21.44 -5.61 7.73
CA ALA A 377 22.47 -5.26 8.71
C ALA A 377 22.15 -3.96 9.46
N ILE A 378 21.62 -2.94 8.78
CA ILE A 378 21.19 -1.67 9.41
C ILE A 378 20.02 -1.91 10.38
N LEU A 379 19.10 -2.82 10.07
CA LEU A 379 18.02 -3.22 10.98
C LEU A 379 18.53 -4.11 12.15
N ALA A 380 19.61 -4.86 11.94
CA ALA A 380 20.26 -5.65 12.99
C ALA A 380 21.09 -4.76 13.96
N GLU A 381 21.81 -3.75 13.45
CA GLU A 381 22.54 -2.76 14.26
C GLU A 381 21.63 -1.92 15.16
N GLN A 382 20.34 -1.81 14.83
CA GLN A 382 19.32 -1.19 15.68
C GLN A 382 18.69 -2.13 16.72
N GLY A 383 19.21 -3.36 16.89
CA GLY A 383 18.75 -4.32 17.91
C GLY A 383 17.42 -5.01 17.58
N ILE A 384 16.97 -4.98 16.32
CA ILE A 384 15.60 -5.39 15.95
C ILE A 384 15.48 -6.90 15.64
N THR A 385 16.55 -7.71 15.64
CA THR A 385 16.44 -9.15 15.29
C THR A 385 16.71 -10.11 16.46
N ASN A 386 15.66 -10.44 17.22
CA ASN A 386 15.61 -11.68 17.99
C ASN A 386 14.92 -12.77 17.15
N TYR A 387 15.71 -13.70 16.62
CA TYR A 387 15.24 -14.89 15.90
C TYR A 387 14.60 -15.87 16.89
N THR A 388 13.44 -16.41 16.57
CA THR A 388 12.80 -17.48 17.35
C THR A 388 12.62 -18.71 16.47
N ASP A 389 13.52 -19.67 16.62
CA ASP A 389 13.43 -20.99 16.01
C ASP A 389 12.24 -21.78 16.55
N ARG A 390 11.30 -22.15 15.67
CA ARG A 390 10.63 -23.47 15.57
C ARG A 390 9.45 -23.41 14.60
N ALA A 391 9.68 -23.75 13.33
CA ALA A 391 8.60 -23.95 12.36
C ALA A 391 8.96 -24.93 11.22
N HIS A 392 9.63 -26.04 11.52
CA HIS A 392 9.74 -27.17 10.59
C HIS A 392 9.85 -28.50 11.33
N GLU A 393 8.74 -29.25 11.37
CA GLU A 393 8.68 -30.72 11.22
C GLU A 393 7.25 -31.22 11.41
N ARG A 394 6.64 -31.73 10.33
CA ARG A 394 5.83 -32.95 10.24
C ARG A 394 5.13 -33.03 8.88
N ILE A 395 5.52 -34.03 8.10
CA ILE A 395 4.77 -34.53 6.95
C ILE A 395 4.07 -35.79 7.45
N ASP A 396 2.74 -35.86 7.33
CA ASP A 396 1.99 -37.09 7.60
C ASP A 396 2.19 -38.10 6.46
N PRO A 397 2.62 -39.35 6.73
CA PRO A 397 2.59 -40.43 5.76
C PRO A 397 1.36 -41.30 5.98
N LEU A 398 0.48 -41.42 4.96
CA LEU A 398 -0.42 -42.59 4.76
C LEU A 398 -1.26 -42.43 3.47
N ARG A 399 -0.86 -43.10 2.37
CA ARG A 399 -1.69 -44.08 1.60
C ARG A 399 -0.92 -44.70 0.42
N ASN A 400 -1.12 -46.00 0.18
CA ASN A 400 -0.47 -46.80 -0.87
C ASN A 400 -0.98 -46.51 -2.30
N GLY A 401 -0.16 -46.81 -3.33
CA GLY A 401 -0.59 -46.84 -4.74
C GLY A 401 0.51 -47.11 -5.79
N SER A 402 0.98 -48.36 -5.88
CA SER A 402 1.61 -49.06 -7.04
C SER A 402 2.09 -48.28 -8.30
N MET A 403 3.35 -48.49 -8.73
CA MET A 403 3.74 -49.35 -9.88
C MET A 403 5.22 -49.21 -10.33
N SER A 404 5.80 -50.34 -10.79
CA SER A 404 6.90 -50.52 -11.77
C SER A 404 8.22 -49.70 -11.71
N THR A 405 9.32 -50.42 -11.48
CA THR A 405 10.68 -50.21 -12.06
C THR A 405 10.80 -50.96 -13.41
N PRO A 406 11.93 -50.98 -14.17
CA PRO A 406 13.14 -50.13 -14.26
C PRO A 406 13.28 -49.54 -15.72
N PRO A 407 14.42 -49.08 -16.33
CA PRO A 407 15.82 -49.21 -15.90
C PRO A 407 16.79 -48.01 -16.07
N ILE A 408 17.99 -48.29 -15.56
CA ILE A 408 19.20 -47.48 -15.41
C ILE A 408 20.00 -47.45 -16.72
N VAL A 409 20.66 -46.32 -17.03
CA VAL A 409 21.89 -46.28 -17.85
C VAL A 409 22.91 -45.33 -17.21
N ASN A 410 24.14 -45.81 -17.06
CA ASN A 410 25.32 -45.05 -16.59
C ASN A 410 25.85 -44.11 -17.70
N THR A 411 26.52 -43.01 -17.34
CA THR A 411 28.00 -42.92 -17.42
C THR A 411 28.56 -41.59 -16.90
N SER A 412 29.73 -41.70 -16.28
CA SER A 412 30.70 -40.66 -15.89
C SER A 412 31.15 -39.71 -17.00
N ASN A 413 31.59 -38.50 -16.63
CA ASN A 413 32.96 -38.02 -16.92
C ASN A 413 33.36 -36.75 -16.14
N ILE A 414 34.67 -36.62 -15.89
CA ILE A 414 35.35 -35.52 -15.18
C ILE A 414 36.30 -34.83 -16.16
N VAL A 415 36.26 -33.49 -16.26
CA VAL A 415 37.35 -32.58 -16.69
C VAL A 415 37.04 -31.22 -16.02
N GLU A 416 37.73 -30.80 -14.96
CA GLU A 416 39.02 -30.08 -14.92
C GLU A 416 38.95 -28.63 -15.48
N VAL A 417 39.27 -27.64 -14.62
CA VAL A 417 39.15 -26.20 -14.91
C VAL A 417 40.55 -25.57 -14.99
N THR A 418 40.97 -25.18 -16.19
CA THR A 418 42.26 -24.50 -16.40
C THR A 418 42.13 -22.98 -16.29
N LYS A 419 43.02 -22.35 -15.52
CA LYS A 419 43.14 -20.88 -15.43
C LYS A 419 43.72 -20.30 -16.73
N MET A 420 43.18 -19.18 -17.20
CA MET A 420 43.95 -18.21 -17.98
C MET A 420 43.83 -16.79 -17.38
N LYS A 421 44.98 -16.14 -17.20
CA LYS A 421 45.11 -14.72 -16.91
C LYS A 421 45.11 -13.95 -18.23
N GLY A 422 44.42 -12.81 -18.31
CA GLY A 422 44.45 -11.93 -19.48
C GLY A 422 44.06 -10.50 -19.10
N SER A 423 45.05 -9.61 -19.03
CA SER A 423 44.85 -8.17 -18.79
C SER A 423 44.69 -7.45 -20.12
N ILE A 424 43.63 -6.64 -20.29
CA ILE A 424 43.61 -5.56 -21.29
C ILE A 424 43.09 -4.26 -20.67
N THR A 425 43.90 -3.22 -20.79
CA THR A 425 43.62 -1.85 -20.36
C THR A 425 42.98 -1.02 -21.48
N ARG A 426 42.09 -0.10 -21.07
CA ARG A 426 41.75 1.22 -21.67
C ARG A 426 42.13 1.50 -23.14
N GLY A 427 41.14 1.93 -23.92
CA GLY A 427 41.37 2.78 -25.08
C GLY A 427 40.17 2.87 -26.02
N CYS A 428 39.33 3.91 -25.88
CA CYS A 428 38.30 4.23 -26.86
C CYS A 428 38.48 5.69 -27.32
N SER A 429 38.87 5.87 -28.58
CA SER A 429 38.95 7.16 -29.25
C SER A 429 38.10 7.17 -30.52
N PHE A 430 37.30 8.24 -30.64
CA PHE A 430 36.87 8.92 -31.86
C PHE A 430 36.25 8.17 -33.09
N SER A 431 35.17 8.79 -33.57
CA SER A 431 34.86 9.07 -34.99
C SER A 431 33.69 8.35 -35.68
N GLN A 432 32.52 8.98 -35.61
CA GLN A 432 31.65 9.46 -36.71
C GLN A 432 31.62 8.80 -38.13
N LYS A 433 30.40 8.84 -38.71
CA LYS A 433 29.95 8.54 -40.10
C LYS A 433 29.72 7.03 -40.35
N ILE A 434 28.75 6.55 -41.15
CA ILE A 434 28.12 7.04 -42.40
C ILE A 434 26.59 6.70 -42.48
N LYS A 435 25.81 7.46 -43.27
CA LYS A 435 24.40 7.17 -43.67
C LYS A 435 24.32 6.33 -44.97
N LYS A 436 23.35 5.40 -45.12
CA LYS A 436 22.35 5.30 -46.26
C LYS A 436 21.66 3.92 -46.42
N LYS A 437 20.55 3.94 -47.21
CA LYS A 437 19.64 2.85 -47.68
C LYS A 437 18.70 2.31 -46.58
N TYR A 438 17.41 2.06 -46.84
CA TYR A 438 16.74 1.70 -48.10
C TYR A 438 15.49 2.53 -48.46
N ILE A 439 15.23 2.69 -49.76
CA ILE A 439 13.92 2.98 -50.42
C ILE A 439 13.93 2.24 -51.78
N LEU A 440 12.73 1.96 -52.31
CA LEU A 440 12.33 1.18 -53.50
C LEU A 440 12.02 -0.30 -53.17
N ASP A 441 10.90 -0.88 -53.64
CA ASP A 441 10.17 -0.56 -54.89
C ASP A 441 8.67 -0.18 -54.76
N PHE A 442 8.02 0.13 -55.89
CA PHE A 442 6.77 0.92 -56.01
C PHE A 442 5.76 0.29 -57.02
N ARG A 443 4.49 0.76 -57.00
CA ARG A 443 3.43 0.74 -58.07
C ARG A 443 2.62 -0.56 -58.22
N LYS A 444 1.33 -0.56 -58.61
CA LYS A 444 0.29 0.43 -59.07
C LYS A 444 -1.07 -0.06 -58.49
N THR A 445 -2.14 0.70 -58.23
CA THR A 445 -2.88 1.76 -58.98
C THR A 445 -3.53 2.79 -58.01
N GLY A 446 -4.26 3.85 -58.41
CA GLY A 446 -4.32 4.49 -59.74
C GLY A 446 -5.46 5.47 -60.11
N SER A 447 -6.36 5.93 -59.23
CA SER A 447 -7.45 6.90 -59.60
C SER A 447 -7.50 8.15 -58.71
N ALA A 448 -7.99 9.28 -59.26
CA ALA A 448 -7.76 10.62 -58.74
C ALA A 448 -9.03 11.45 -58.50
N SER A 449 -8.96 12.43 -57.61
CA SER A 449 -9.62 13.74 -57.79
C SER A 449 -8.88 14.83 -56.99
N ARG A 450 -9.01 16.10 -57.39
CA ARG A 450 -8.26 17.28 -56.88
C ARG A 450 -9.22 18.37 -56.36
N ARG A 451 -8.62 19.37 -55.67
CA ARG A 451 -9.06 20.75 -55.29
C ARG A 451 -9.28 20.90 -53.77
N CYS A 452 -8.87 21.98 -53.10
CA CYS A 452 -7.93 23.07 -53.38
C CYS A 452 -7.38 23.65 -52.05
N LEU A 453 -6.16 24.18 -52.06
CA LEU A 453 -5.58 25.11 -51.05
C LEU A 453 -6.02 26.58 -51.39
N PRO A 454 -5.71 27.67 -50.63
CA PRO A 454 -4.58 27.84 -49.69
C PRO A 454 -4.72 28.78 -48.44
N VAL A 455 -3.77 28.60 -47.49
CA VAL A 455 -2.98 29.66 -46.77
C VAL A 455 -3.67 30.72 -45.88
N TYR A 456 -3.30 30.76 -44.59
CA TYR A 456 -2.44 31.85 -44.04
C TYR A 456 -1.44 31.29 -43.00
N ARG A 457 -0.29 31.96 -42.83
CA ARG A 457 0.94 31.40 -42.22
C ARG A 457 1.75 32.51 -41.52
N ARG A 458 2.63 32.14 -40.57
CA ARG A 458 3.67 32.96 -39.85
C ARG A 458 3.12 33.77 -38.66
N LYS A 459 3.87 34.07 -37.58
CA LYS A 459 5.27 33.84 -37.12
C LYS A 459 5.19 33.88 -35.55
N LEU A 460 6.14 33.47 -34.70
CA LEU A 460 7.60 33.64 -34.66
C LEU A 460 8.28 32.49 -33.87
N CYS A 461 9.56 32.25 -34.15
CA CYS A 461 10.52 31.71 -33.17
C CYS A 461 11.46 32.84 -32.73
N MET A 462 12.01 32.75 -31.50
CA MET A 462 13.40 33.05 -31.06
C MET A 462 13.39 33.13 -29.50
N LEU A 463 14.15 32.27 -28.79
CA LEU A 463 15.52 32.49 -28.22
C LEU A 463 15.53 33.48 -27.02
N PHE A 464 16.32 33.34 -25.94
CA PHE A 464 17.50 32.51 -25.62
C PHE A 464 17.59 32.25 -24.08
N ASP A 465 18.43 31.27 -23.70
CA ASP A 465 19.28 31.13 -22.48
C ASP A 465 18.89 31.74 -21.11
N TYR A 466 18.82 30.88 -20.09
CA TYR A 466 19.84 30.78 -19.01
C TYR A 466 19.83 29.39 -18.34
#